data_AF-A0A3S0P8L5-F1
#
_entry.id   AF-A0A3S0P8L5-F1
#
_cell.length_a   1.000
_cell.length_b   1.000
_cell.length_c   1.000
_cell.angle_alpha   90.00
_cell.angle_beta   90.00
_cell.angle_gamma   90.00
#
_symmetry.space_group_name_H-M   'P 1'
#
loop_
_entity.id
_entity.type
_entity.pdbx_description
1 polymer ?
#
loop_
_entity_poly.entity_id
_entity_poly.type
_entity_poly.pdbx_seq_one_letter_code
_entity_poly.pdbx_strand_id
1 'polypeptide(L)' 'MLNLKWKDAPTIRKVTCVNTNAEKYLVSNVLTVGKEYEVKNETEEFIFVIDNTGNVGGYYKDYFE' A
#
# COMPACT_ATOMS: atom_id res chain seq x y z
N MET A 1 -0.03 24.22 4.69
CA MET A 1 -0.91 23.09 4.33
C MET A 1 -0.44 22.54 2.98
N LEU A 2 0.55 21.66 2.94
CA LEU A 2 1.19 21.21 1.69
C LEU A 2 1.36 19.68 1.64
N ASN A 3 0.48 18.92 2.31
CA ASN A 3 0.73 17.51 2.66
C ASN A 3 -0.34 16.51 2.17
N LEU A 4 -1.19 16.84 1.18
CA LEU A 4 -2.32 15.96 0.81
C LEU A 4 -2.46 15.59 -0.67
N LYS A 5 -1.46 15.83 -1.52
CA LYS A 5 -1.59 15.50 -2.95
C LYS A 5 -1.66 14.00 -3.26
N TRP A 6 -1.29 13.11 -2.32
CA TRP A 6 -1.37 11.67 -2.56
C TRP A 6 -2.77 11.08 -2.33
N LYS A 7 -3.63 11.70 -1.52
CA LYS A 7 -5.03 11.25 -1.34
C LYS A 7 -5.86 11.46 -2.59
N ASP A 8 -5.62 12.57 -3.28
CA ASP A 8 -6.29 12.94 -4.54
C ASP A 8 -5.63 12.31 -5.77
N ALA A 9 -4.53 11.58 -5.60
CA ALA A 9 -3.87 10.91 -6.73
C ALA A 9 -4.80 9.83 -7.32
N PRO A 10 -4.86 9.73 -8.66
CA PRO A 10 -5.65 8.69 -9.31
C PRO A 10 -5.14 7.32 -8.90
N THR A 11 -6.07 6.40 -8.60
CA THR A 11 -5.71 5.01 -8.35
C THR A 11 -5.21 4.40 -9.65
N ILE A 12 -3.97 3.91 -9.66
CA ILE A 12 -3.35 3.31 -10.84
C ILE A 12 -3.89 1.90 -11.05
N ARG A 13 -3.94 1.11 -9.97
CA ARG A 13 -4.34 -0.30 -9.99
C ARG A 13 -4.81 -0.75 -8.61
N LYS A 14 -5.53 -1.87 -8.55
CA LYS A 14 -5.83 -2.61 -7.32
C LYS A 14 -4.94 -3.84 -7.24
N VAL A 15 -4.37 -4.07 -6.07
CA VAL A 15 -3.48 -5.20 -5.80
C VAL A 15 -4.00 -5.95 -4.59
N THR A 16 -3.89 -7.27 -4.59
CA THR A 16 -4.34 -8.09 -3.46
C THR A 16 -3.16 -8.34 -2.55
N CYS A 17 -3.31 -8.04 -1.26
CA CYS A 17 -2.26 -8.38 -0.30
C CYS A 17 -2.21 -9.89 -0.13
N VAL A 18 -1.14 -10.52 -0.61
CA VAL A 18 -0.93 -11.98 -0.46
C VAL A 18 -0.18 -12.31 0.82
N ASN A 19 0.59 -11.34 1.34
CA ASN A 19 1.55 -11.58 2.40
C ASN A 19 1.86 -10.25 3.12
N THR A 20 1.86 -10.23 4.46
CA THR A 20 2.27 -9.08 5.30
C THR A 20 3.55 -9.34 6.10
N ASN A 21 4.44 -10.18 5.58
CA ASN A 21 5.68 -10.68 6.18
C ASN A 21 6.76 -9.60 6.12
N ALA A 22 6.50 -8.48 6.78
CA ALA A 22 7.50 -7.47 7.05
C ALA A 22 8.29 -7.89 8.29
N GLU A 23 9.54 -8.29 8.09
CA GLU A 23 10.43 -8.77 9.16
C GLU A 23 10.75 -7.68 10.21
N LYS A 24 10.49 -6.40 9.89
CA LYS A 24 11.00 -5.25 10.66
C LYS A 24 9.94 -4.25 11.15
N TYR A 25 8.73 -4.23 10.56
CA TYR A 25 7.68 -3.27 10.92
C TYR A 25 6.30 -3.94 10.91
N LEU A 26 5.40 -3.48 11.79
CA LEU A 26 4.03 -3.99 12.01
C LEU A 26 3.10 -3.70 10.81
N VAL A 27 3.44 -4.23 9.64
CA VAL A 27 2.60 -4.14 8.43
C VAL A 27 1.27 -4.89 8.64
N SER A 28 1.25 -5.90 9.51
CA SER A 28 0.05 -6.67 9.89
C SER A 28 -1.06 -5.83 10.54
N ASN A 29 -0.77 -4.64 11.07
CA ASN A 29 -1.80 -3.80 11.68
C ASN A 29 -2.54 -2.92 10.65
N VAL A 30 -1.94 -2.72 9.48
CA VAL A 30 -2.41 -1.77 8.46
C VAL A 30 -2.77 -2.47 7.14
N LEU A 31 -2.16 -3.62 6.86
CA LEU A 31 -2.50 -4.51 5.76
C LEU A 31 -3.16 -5.80 6.27
N THR A 32 -4.10 -6.31 5.48
CA THR A 32 -4.87 -7.51 5.73
C THR A 32 -4.70 -8.42 4.54
N VAL A 33 -4.13 -9.61 4.78
CA VAL A 33 -3.97 -10.64 3.76
C VAL A 33 -5.33 -11.03 3.19
N GLY A 34 -5.44 -11.10 1.86
CA GLY A 34 -6.68 -11.38 1.12
C GLY A 34 -7.56 -10.16 0.86
N LYS A 35 -7.15 -8.96 1.31
CA LYS A 35 -7.85 -7.71 0.99
C LYS A 35 -7.20 -7.02 -0.21
N GLU A 36 -8.04 -6.43 -1.07
CA GLU A 36 -7.60 -5.55 -2.16
C GLU A 36 -7.27 -4.15 -1.65
N TYR A 37 -6.15 -3.62 -2.15
CA TYR A 37 -5.64 -2.31 -1.84
C TYR A 37 -5.47 -1.47 -3.10
N GLU A 38 -5.79 -0.18 -3.00
CA GLU A 38 -5.68 0.77 -4.09
C GLU A 38 -4.27 1.35 -4.17
N VAL A 39 -3.56 1.03 -5.25
CA VAL A 39 -2.23 1.56 -5.57
C VAL A 39 -2.36 2.99 -6.05
N LYS A 40 -1.74 3.91 -5.33
CA LYS A 40 -1.65 5.33 -5.69
C LYS A 40 -0.37 5.68 -6.42
N ASN A 41 0.69 4.94 -6.16
CA ASN A 41 1.97 5.12 -6.84
C ASN A 41 2.74 3.80 -6.84
N GLU A 42 3.54 3.52 -7.86
CA GLU A 42 4.46 2.39 -7.88
C GLU A 42 5.81 2.81 -8.44
N THR A 43 6.87 2.24 -7.88
CA THR A 43 8.25 2.31 -8.36
C THR A 43 8.74 0.90 -8.69
N GLU A 44 9.95 0.78 -9.20
CA GLU A 44 10.52 -0.51 -9.63
C GLU A 44 10.51 -1.58 -8.53
N GLU A 45 10.64 -1.18 -7.26
CA GLU A 45 10.74 -2.09 -6.12
C GLU A 45 9.61 -1.91 -5.08
N PHE A 46 8.95 -0.75 -5.06
CA PHE A 46 7.98 -0.40 -4.03
C PHE A 46 6.64 0.05 -4.63
N ILE A 47 5.56 -0.36 -4.00
CA ILE A 47 4.22 0.12 -4.30
C ILE A 47 3.68 0.92 -3.11
N PHE A 48 3.00 2.01 -3.41
CA PHE A 48 2.35 2.87 -2.43
C PHE A 48 0.85 2.60 -2.51
N VAL A 49 0.31 2.03 -1.45
CA VAL A 49 -1.12 1.71 -1.37
C VAL A 49 -1.78 2.45 -0.22
N ILE A 50 -3.09 2.69 -0.34
CA ILE A 50 -3.88 3.20 0.78
C ILE A 50 -4.17 2.06 1.74
N ASP A 51 -3.59 2.10 2.92
CA ASP A 51 -3.80 1.08 3.95
C ASP A 51 -5.13 1.29 4.70
N ASN A 52 -5.48 0.37 5.61
CA ASN A 52 -6.75 0.40 6.35
C ASN A 52 -6.97 1.69 7.18
N THR A 53 -5.90 2.42 7.52
CA THR A 53 -5.96 3.71 8.23
C THR A 53 -6.28 4.89 7.33
N GLY A 54 -6.39 4.67 6.01
CA GLY A 54 -6.64 5.72 5.03
C GLY A 54 -5.42 6.60 4.75
N ASN A 55 -4.23 6.13 5.13
CA ASN A 55 -2.95 6.74 4.82
C ASN A 55 -2.28 5.98 3.66
N VAL A 56 -1.34 6.63 2.99
CA VAL A 56 -0.57 6.01 1.91
C VAL A 56 0.72 5.45 2.51
N GLY A 57 0.84 4.12 2.54
CA GLY A 57 2.02 3.41 2.97
C GLY A 57 2.81 2.88 1.77
N GLY A 58 4.15 2.96 1.83
CA GLY A 58 5.04 2.33 0.84
C GLY A 58 5.40 0.92 1.28
N TYR A 59 5.22 -0.05 0.40
CA TYR A 59 5.43 -1.48 0.64
C TYR A 59 6.15 -2.12 -0.54
N TYR A 60 6.81 -3.25 -0.34
CA TYR A 60 7.42 -3.98 -1.45
C TYR A 60 6.38 -4.62 -2.35
N LYS A 61 6.64 -4.64 -3.65
CA LYS A 61 5.76 -5.25 -4.64
C LYS A 61 5.52 -6.75 -4.39
N ASP A 62 6.52 -7.44 -3.82
CA ASP A 62 6.48 -8.87 -3.49
C ASP A 62 5.37 -9.25 -2.49
N TYR A 63 4.88 -8.28 -1.71
CA TYR A 63 3.77 -8.51 -0.77
C TYR A 63 2.39 -8.58 -1.44
N PHE A 64 2.30 -8.24 -2.73
CA PHE A 64 1.04 -8.11 -3.43
C PHE A 64 1.06 -8.80 -4.79
N GLU A 65 -0.10 -9.35 -5.17
CA GLU A 65 -0.35 -10.01 -6.46
C GLU A 65 -1.48 -9.29 -7.23
#